data_AF-A0A0F9LV00-F1
#
_entry.id   AF-A0A0F9LV00-F1
#
_cell.length_a   1.000
_cell.length_b   1.000
_cell.length_c   1.000
_cell.angle_alpha   90.00
_cell.angle_beta   90.00
_cell.angle_gamma   90.00
#
_symmetry.space_group_name_H-M   'P 1'
#
loop_
_entity.id
_entity.type
_entity.pdbx_description
1 polymer ?
#
loop_
_entity_poly.entity_id
_entity_poly.type
_entity_poly.pdbx_seq_one_letter_code
_entity_poly.pdbx_strand_id
1 'polypeptide(L)'
;MLKQLFGKNVEGPTLMIQDEMHLLREGFGTIDSHFESLMNTLLKKLSSGKEFKYIAMTATVSGARDQIDHLYGKEYLIFPGNVPRGFDENEDLFYEYPTDVEGNPQIQRILIGLKPNLRDNQYASLLTIHHLTIFLQKIKLDKAEYAKANGLSLPQLEEDLKKYQCLLTYHGKKADVFGMKYFLHTVVTSKLTDFDISGKTLTGDNTLTEIKEAITTIQDYSEEPQN
;
A
#
# COMPACT_ATOMS: atom_id res chain seq x y z
N MET A 1 39.54 -20.33 -20.31
CA MET A 1 39.49 -20.26 -18.83
C MET A 1 38.17 -20.79 -18.25
N LEU A 2 37.00 -20.17 -18.48
CA LEU A 2 35.72 -20.65 -17.89
C LEU A 2 35.28 -22.06 -18.33
N LYS A 3 35.35 -22.40 -19.64
CA LYS A 3 35.02 -23.75 -20.13
C LYS A 3 35.94 -24.86 -19.59
N GLN A 4 37.16 -24.51 -19.16
CA GLN A 4 38.10 -25.46 -18.55
C GLN A 4 37.76 -25.76 -17.09
N LEU A 5 37.07 -24.85 -16.39
CA LEU A 5 36.66 -25.02 -14.99
C LEU A 5 35.40 -25.88 -14.84
N PHE A 6 34.48 -25.84 -15.80
CA PHE A 6 33.14 -26.42 -15.63
C PHE A 6 32.85 -27.71 -16.42
N GLY A 7 33.73 -28.14 -17.34
CA GLY A 7 33.66 -29.44 -18.01
C GLY A 7 32.36 -29.74 -18.78
N LYS A 8 32.39 -29.66 -20.13
CA LYS A 8 31.23 -29.79 -21.04
C LYS A 8 30.08 -28.81 -20.75
N ASN A 9 29.16 -28.68 -21.72
CA ASN A 9 28.02 -27.75 -21.67
C ASN A 9 27.19 -27.99 -20.40
N VAL A 10 27.30 -27.08 -19.44
CA VAL A 10 26.49 -27.08 -18.23
C VAL A 10 25.13 -26.47 -18.58
N GLU A 11 24.04 -27.16 -18.25
CA GLU A 11 22.72 -26.57 -18.32
C GLU A 11 22.48 -25.74 -17.06
N GLY A 12 22.32 -24.42 -17.23
CA GLY A 12 21.98 -23.50 -16.16
C GLY A 12 20.50 -23.11 -16.17
N PRO A 13 20.02 -22.46 -15.09
CA PRO A 13 18.67 -21.89 -15.07
C PRO A 13 18.51 -20.90 -16.22
N THR A 14 17.35 -20.93 -16.87
CA THR A 14 17.03 -20.04 -18.01
C THR A 14 15.83 -19.13 -17.75
N LEU A 15 15.22 -19.26 -16.57
CA LEU A 15 14.09 -18.44 -16.12
C LEU A 15 14.46 -17.82 -14.78
N MET A 16 14.22 -16.53 -14.66
CA MET A 16 14.36 -15.75 -13.43
C MET A 16 13.04 -15.03 -13.17
N ILE A 17 12.54 -15.15 -11.94
CA ILE A 17 11.33 -14.47 -11.50
C ILE A 17 11.75 -13.44 -10.47
N GLN A 18 11.55 -12.16 -10.78
CA GLN A 18 11.82 -11.06 -9.88
C GLN A 18 10.50 -10.55 -9.31
N ASP A 19 10.31 -10.73 -8.01
CA ASP A 19 9.21 -10.07 -7.33
C ASP A 19 9.62 -8.66 -6.88
N GLU A 20 8.66 -7.75 -6.78
CA GLU A 20 8.87 -6.39 -6.31
C GLU A 20 10.03 -5.64 -6.99
N MET A 21 10.11 -5.73 -8.32
CA MET A 21 11.14 -5.05 -9.12
C MET A 21 11.24 -3.56 -8.77
N HIS A 22 10.14 -2.91 -8.40
CA HIS A 22 10.11 -1.49 -8.01
C HIS A 22 11.02 -1.12 -6.83
N LEU A 23 11.44 -2.09 -6.01
CA LEU A 23 12.39 -1.89 -4.90
C LEU A 23 13.85 -1.83 -5.38
N LEU A 24 14.15 -2.41 -6.54
CA LEU A 24 15.48 -2.42 -7.16
C LEU A 24 15.75 -1.09 -7.90
N ARG A 25 15.76 0.01 -7.14
CA ARG A 25 16.02 1.37 -7.63
C ARG A 25 17.28 1.95 -7.01
N GLU A 26 17.79 3.02 -7.63
CA GLU A 26 18.93 3.79 -7.14
C GLU A 26 20.15 2.92 -6.82
N GLY A 27 20.67 3.00 -5.59
CA GLY A 27 21.86 2.26 -5.17
C GLY A 27 21.68 0.74 -5.18
N PHE A 28 20.50 0.24 -4.80
CA PHE A 28 20.22 -1.20 -4.81
C PHE A 28 20.14 -1.72 -6.24
N GLY A 29 19.40 -1.04 -7.12
CA GLY A 29 19.32 -1.42 -8.53
C GLY A 29 20.68 -1.38 -9.24
N THR A 30 21.56 -0.44 -8.87
CA THR A 30 22.91 -0.38 -9.44
C THR A 30 23.75 -1.58 -9.06
N ILE A 31 23.69 -2.04 -7.80
CA ILE A 31 24.45 -3.22 -7.36
C ILE A 31 23.87 -4.47 -8.00
N ASP A 32 22.54 -4.60 -8.00
CA ASP A 32 21.82 -5.74 -8.55
C ASP A 32 22.09 -5.93 -10.06
N SER A 33 22.06 -4.85 -10.84
CA SER A 33 22.32 -4.91 -12.29
C SER A 33 23.70 -5.49 -12.65
N HIS A 34 24.70 -5.31 -11.78
CA HIS A 34 26.03 -5.91 -11.98
C HIS A 34 25.98 -7.42 -11.77
N PHE A 35 25.26 -7.90 -10.76
CA PHE A 35 25.06 -9.32 -10.52
C PHE A 35 24.24 -9.96 -11.64
N GLU A 36 23.17 -9.31 -12.08
CA GLU A 36 22.34 -9.76 -13.20
C GLU A 36 23.15 -9.90 -14.49
N SER A 37 23.90 -8.85 -14.83
CA SER A 37 24.79 -8.84 -16.00
C SER A 37 25.86 -9.93 -15.93
N LEU A 38 26.45 -10.14 -14.75
CA LEU A 38 27.44 -11.20 -14.52
C LEU A 38 26.81 -12.58 -14.71
N MET A 39 25.67 -12.84 -14.07
CA MET A 39 24.98 -14.12 -14.14
C MET A 39 24.55 -14.44 -15.57
N ASN A 40 23.94 -13.47 -16.27
CA ASN A 40 23.54 -13.65 -17.66
C ASN A 40 24.76 -13.90 -18.59
N THR A 41 25.88 -13.21 -18.35
CA THR A 41 27.13 -13.44 -19.09
C THR A 41 27.71 -14.83 -18.84
N LEU A 42 27.67 -15.32 -17.60
CA LEU A 42 28.13 -16.66 -17.25
C LEU A 42 27.26 -17.72 -17.93
N LEU A 43 25.94 -17.60 -17.85
CA LEU A 43 25.00 -18.51 -18.52
C LEU A 43 25.26 -18.56 -20.03
N LYS A 44 25.41 -17.39 -20.67
CA LYS A 44 25.69 -17.30 -22.10
C LYS A 44 26.98 -18.02 -22.49
N LYS A 45 28.03 -17.92 -21.66
CA LYS A 45 29.33 -18.56 -21.91
C LYS A 45 29.34 -20.07 -21.64
N LEU A 46 28.58 -20.53 -20.64
CA LEU A 46 28.60 -21.91 -20.17
C LEU A 46 27.52 -22.79 -20.81
N SER A 47 26.40 -22.20 -21.23
CA SER A 47 25.21 -22.91 -21.70
C SER A 47 24.90 -22.64 -23.18
N SER A 48 25.93 -22.65 -24.04
CA SER A 48 25.79 -22.51 -25.50
C SER A 48 25.00 -21.27 -25.96
N GLY A 49 25.22 -20.13 -25.32
CA GLY A 49 24.58 -18.87 -25.71
C GLY A 49 23.17 -18.67 -25.15
N LYS A 50 22.65 -19.56 -24.29
CA LYS A 50 21.39 -19.35 -23.57
C LYS A 50 21.49 -18.11 -22.67
N GLU A 51 20.38 -17.41 -22.50
CA GLU A 51 20.24 -16.23 -21.64
C GLU A 51 19.05 -16.39 -20.70
N PHE A 52 19.03 -15.62 -19.62
CA PHE A 52 17.87 -15.58 -18.73
C PHE A 52 16.68 -14.95 -19.44
N LYS A 53 15.53 -15.61 -19.29
CA LYS A 53 14.20 -15.03 -19.46
C LYS A 53 13.77 -14.50 -18.12
N TYR A 54 13.29 -13.26 -18.09
CA TYR A 54 12.85 -12.60 -16.86
C TYR A 54 11.32 -12.52 -16.85
N ILE A 55 10.73 -12.84 -15.72
CA ILE A 55 9.36 -12.48 -15.36
C ILE A 55 9.46 -11.58 -14.14
N ALA A 56 9.25 -10.28 -14.34
CA ALA A 56 9.35 -9.30 -13.27
C ALA A 56 7.95 -8.81 -12.87
N MET A 57 7.67 -8.79 -11.58
CA MET A 57 6.45 -8.24 -10.98
C MET A 57 6.76 -6.88 -10.37
N THR A 58 5.89 -5.91 -10.61
CA THR A 58 6.04 -4.54 -10.07
C THR A 58 4.68 -3.96 -9.72
N ALA A 59 4.60 -3.29 -8.57
CA ALA A 59 3.41 -2.56 -8.14
C ALA A 59 3.07 -1.38 -9.07
N THR A 60 4.06 -0.85 -9.81
CA THR A 60 3.83 0.26 -10.75
C THR A 60 4.56 0.02 -12.06
N VAL A 61 3.83 0.19 -13.17
CA VAL A 61 4.38 0.10 -14.53
C VAL A 61 5.12 1.39 -14.93
N SER A 62 4.83 2.49 -14.25
CA SER A 62 5.49 3.78 -14.50
C SER A 62 7.00 3.69 -14.22
N GLY A 63 7.81 3.97 -15.24
CA GLY A 63 9.27 3.84 -15.20
C GLY A 63 9.80 2.41 -15.29
N ALA A 64 8.93 1.41 -15.45
CA ALA A 64 9.36 0.00 -15.59
C ALA A 64 10.26 -0.22 -16.81
N ARG A 65 10.04 0.54 -17.89
CA ARG A 65 10.89 0.52 -19.09
C ARG A 65 12.35 0.78 -18.73
N ASP A 66 12.61 1.94 -18.14
CA ASP A 66 13.96 2.39 -17.82
C ASP A 66 14.56 1.48 -16.76
N GLN A 67 13.75 1.02 -15.81
CA GLN A 67 14.19 0.09 -14.78
C GLN A 67 14.64 -1.26 -15.36
N ILE A 68 13.87 -1.85 -16.28
CA ILE A 68 14.22 -3.11 -16.95
C ILE A 68 15.47 -2.94 -17.81
N ASP A 69 15.59 -1.82 -18.52
CA ASP A 69 16.78 -1.52 -19.32
C ASP A 69 18.03 -1.41 -18.45
N HIS A 70 17.96 -0.68 -17.33
CA HIS A 70 19.08 -0.53 -16.40
C HIS A 70 19.44 -1.81 -15.64
N LEU A 71 18.47 -2.64 -15.27
CA LEU A 71 18.71 -3.88 -14.53
C LEU A 71 19.18 -5.03 -15.43
N TYR A 72 18.49 -5.22 -16.56
CA TYR A 72 18.61 -6.43 -17.37
C TYR A 72 19.16 -6.18 -18.77
N GLY A 73 19.12 -4.94 -19.28
CA GLY A 73 19.54 -4.59 -20.65
C GLY A 73 18.79 -5.37 -21.72
N LYS A 74 17.48 -5.58 -21.52
CA LYS A 74 16.63 -6.44 -22.35
C LYS A 74 15.39 -5.70 -22.84
N GLU A 75 14.91 -6.11 -24.01
CA GLU A 75 13.56 -5.77 -24.46
C GLU A 75 12.53 -6.41 -23.51
N TYR A 76 11.39 -5.75 -23.36
CA TYR A 76 10.38 -6.12 -22.40
C TYR A 76 8.97 -6.07 -22.99
N LEU A 77 8.05 -6.78 -22.34
CA LEU A 77 6.63 -6.77 -22.62
C LEU A 77 5.91 -6.59 -21.28
N ILE A 78 4.97 -5.65 -21.22
CA ILE A 78 4.13 -5.46 -20.04
C ILE A 78 2.92 -6.40 -20.15
N PHE A 79 2.67 -7.14 -19.09
CA PHE A 79 1.51 -8.00 -18.95
C PHE A 79 0.90 -7.85 -17.53
N PRO A 80 -0.43 -7.71 -17.40
CA PRO A 80 -1.40 -7.53 -18.48
C PRO A 80 -1.16 -6.22 -19.23
N GLY A 81 -1.37 -6.24 -20.55
CA GLY A 81 -1.28 -5.06 -21.40
C GLY A 81 -2.58 -4.25 -21.34
N ASN A 82 -2.65 -3.17 -22.12
CA ASN A 82 -3.91 -2.45 -22.33
C ASN A 82 -4.96 -3.39 -22.95
N VAL A 83 -6.24 -3.14 -22.64
CA VAL A 83 -7.38 -3.84 -23.25
C VAL A 83 -7.25 -3.84 -24.79
N PRO A 84 -7.34 -5.00 -25.47
CA PRO A 84 -7.23 -5.08 -26.91
C PRO A 84 -8.28 -4.21 -27.62
N ARG A 85 -7.91 -3.61 -28.75
CA ARG A 85 -8.84 -2.82 -29.57
C ARG A 85 -10.04 -3.69 -29.99
N GLY A 86 -11.26 -3.26 -29.65
CA GLY A 86 -12.50 -3.92 -30.03
C GLY A 86 -13.24 -4.64 -28.89
N PHE A 87 -12.68 -4.67 -27.69
CA PHE A 87 -13.42 -4.98 -26.45
C PHE A 87 -14.09 -3.71 -25.93
N ASP A 88 -15.26 -3.86 -25.30
CA ASP A 88 -15.96 -2.77 -24.62
C ASP A 88 -15.06 -2.24 -23.48
N GLU A 89 -15.06 -0.93 -23.23
CA GLU A 89 -14.33 -0.32 -22.11
C GLU A 89 -14.79 -0.89 -20.75
N ASN A 90 -15.98 -1.48 -20.72
CA ASN A 90 -16.55 -2.16 -19.55
C ASN A 90 -16.19 -3.65 -19.45
N GLU A 91 -15.52 -4.23 -20.46
CA GLU A 91 -15.11 -5.63 -20.51
C GLU A 91 -13.58 -5.75 -20.53
N ASP A 92 -12.96 -5.52 -19.38
CA ASP A 92 -11.53 -5.80 -19.23
C ASP A 92 -11.30 -7.30 -19.04
N LEU A 93 -10.47 -7.89 -19.92
CA LEU A 93 -10.14 -9.32 -19.90
C LEU A 93 -9.31 -9.74 -18.68
N PHE A 94 -8.60 -8.80 -18.06
CA PHE A 94 -7.67 -9.08 -16.96
C PHE A 94 -8.14 -8.50 -15.62
N TYR A 95 -9.03 -7.51 -15.63
CA TYR A 95 -9.52 -6.84 -14.44
C TYR A 95 -11.05 -6.96 -14.33
N GLU A 96 -11.52 -7.46 -13.19
CA GLU A 96 -12.95 -7.47 -12.88
C GLU A 96 -13.28 -6.34 -11.90
N TYR A 97 -14.29 -5.55 -12.22
CA TYR A 97 -14.83 -4.56 -11.31
C TYR A 97 -15.98 -5.20 -10.51
N PRO A 98 -15.94 -5.22 -9.17
CA PRO A 98 -17.06 -5.70 -8.40
C PRO A 98 -18.28 -4.82 -8.70
N THR A 99 -19.41 -5.44 -9.04
CA THR A 99 -20.68 -4.75 -9.29
C THR A 99 -21.67 -4.94 -8.15
N ASP A 100 -22.56 -3.99 -7.94
CA ASP A 100 -23.68 -4.14 -7.01
C ASP A 100 -24.76 -5.09 -7.58
N VAL A 101 -25.85 -5.27 -6.84
CA VAL A 101 -26.97 -6.16 -7.21
C VAL A 101 -27.68 -5.68 -8.49
N GLU A 102 -27.50 -4.41 -8.87
CA GLU A 102 -28.10 -3.78 -10.04
C GLU A 102 -27.14 -3.74 -11.25
N GLY A 103 -25.90 -4.23 -11.08
CA GLY A 103 -24.88 -4.27 -12.12
C GLY A 103 -24.02 -3.01 -12.23
N ASN A 104 -24.13 -2.05 -11.30
CA ASN A 104 -23.29 -0.85 -11.31
C ASN A 104 -21.93 -1.11 -10.63
N PRO A 105 -20.83 -0.50 -11.08
CA PRO A 105 -19.53 -0.62 -10.41
C PRO A 105 -19.59 -0.17 -8.95
N GLN A 106 -19.14 -1.04 -8.03
CA GLN A 106 -19.06 -0.71 -6.62
C GLN A 106 -17.93 0.28 -6.34
N ILE A 107 -18.23 1.30 -5.55
CA ILE A 107 -17.23 2.25 -5.07
C ILE A 107 -16.33 1.54 -4.05
N GLN A 108 -15.06 1.33 -4.40
CA GLN A 108 -14.09 0.71 -3.49
C GLN A 108 -13.40 1.71 -2.57
N ARG A 109 -12.96 2.85 -3.11
CA ARG A 109 -12.20 3.86 -2.35
C ARG A 109 -12.50 5.26 -2.84
N ILE A 110 -12.76 6.16 -1.89
CA ILE A 110 -12.88 7.60 -2.15
C ILE A 110 -11.58 8.27 -1.71
N LEU A 111 -10.94 8.98 -2.62
CA LEU A 111 -9.73 9.76 -2.35
C LEU A 111 -10.10 11.24 -2.24
N ILE A 112 -9.92 11.82 -1.05
CA ILE A 112 -10.22 13.23 -0.79
C ILE A 112 -8.90 13.97 -0.59
N GLY A 113 -8.61 14.93 -1.48
CA GLY A 113 -7.43 15.79 -1.38
C GLY A 113 -7.72 17.03 -0.55
N LEU A 114 -6.98 17.23 0.54
CA LEU A 114 -7.06 18.42 1.38
C LEU A 114 -5.75 19.20 1.28
N LYS A 115 -5.81 20.47 0.85
CA LYS A 115 -4.66 21.38 0.84
C LYS A 115 -4.79 22.38 1.99
N PRO A 116 -3.99 22.29 3.06
CA PRO A 116 -4.03 23.30 4.10
C PRO A 116 -3.59 24.67 3.57
N ASN A 117 -4.24 25.72 4.05
CA ASN A 117 -3.81 27.09 3.85
C ASN A 117 -3.20 27.58 5.16
N LEU A 118 -2.01 28.19 5.10
CA LEU A 118 -1.32 28.81 6.25
C LEU A 118 -0.90 27.86 7.39
N ARG A 119 -0.98 26.53 7.19
CA ARG A 119 -0.56 25.49 8.14
C ARG A 119 0.16 24.37 7.42
N ASP A 120 0.93 23.59 8.16
CA ASP A 120 1.60 22.40 7.64
C ASP A 120 0.65 21.20 7.54
N ASN A 121 1.09 20.15 6.83
CA ASN A 121 0.31 18.93 6.63
C ASN A 121 0.07 18.18 7.95
N GLN A 122 1.01 18.26 8.88
CA GLN A 122 0.92 17.61 10.18
C GLN A 122 -0.25 18.20 11.00
N TYR A 123 -0.30 19.52 11.15
CA TYR A 123 -1.38 20.19 11.87
C TYR A 123 -2.73 20.03 11.17
N ALA A 124 -2.74 20.04 9.83
CA ALA A 124 -3.93 19.74 9.05
C ALA A 124 -4.47 18.33 9.31
N SER A 125 -3.58 17.36 9.49
CA SER A 125 -3.94 15.97 9.82
C SER A 125 -4.55 15.88 11.23
N LEU A 126 -3.98 16.58 12.22
CA LEU A 126 -4.55 16.66 13.57
C LEU A 126 -5.95 17.28 13.58
N LEU A 127 -6.16 18.37 12.84
CA LEU A 127 -7.49 18.99 12.72
C LEU A 127 -8.49 18.06 12.04
N THR A 128 -8.06 17.34 11.00
CA THR A 128 -8.89 16.34 10.34
C THR A 128 -9.35 15.26 11.31
N ILE A 129 -8.42 14.70 12.10
CA ILE A 129 -8.73 13.73 13.16
C ILE A 129 -9.74 14.35 14.14
N HIS A 130 -9.47 15.55 14.65
CA HIS A 130 -10.35 16.23 15.59
C HIS A 130 -11.79 16.39 15.08
N HIS A 131 -11.96 16.85 13.85
CA HIS A 131 -13.30 17.02 13.27
C HIS A 131 -14.00 15.69 13.00
N LEU A 132 -13.25 14.66 12.55
CA LEU A 132 -13.79 13.31 12.40
C LEU A 132 -14.26 12.76 13.75
N THR A 133 -13.49 12.94 14.82
CA THR A 133 -13.88 12.46 16.15
C THR A 133 -15.10 13.18 16.68
N ILE A 134 -15.18 14.51 16.54
CA ILE A 134 -16.39 15.26 16.93
C ILE A 134 -17.60 14.73 16.16
N PHE A 135 -17.44 14.43 14.87
CA PHE A 135 -18.52 13.89 14.05
C PHE A 135 -18.96 12.51 14.56
N LEU A 136 -18.03 11.60 14.84
CA LEU A 136 -18.33 10.28 15.40
C LEU A 136 -18.98 10.36 16.79
N GLN A 137 -18.53 11.29 17.65
CA GLN A 137 -19.14 11.54 18.96
C GLN A 137 -20.60 11.99 18.81
N LYS A 138 -20.88 12.92 17.90
CA LYS A 138 -22.26 13.37 17.63
C LYS A 138 -23.15 12.21 17.21
N ILE A 139 -22.67 11.32 16.33
CA ILE A 139 -23.43 10.14 15.91
C ILE A 139 -23.64 9.18 17.08
N LYS A 140 -22.62 8.94 17.92
CA LYS A 140 -22.74 8.04 19.08
C LYS A 140 -23.73 8.58 20.13
N LEU A 141 -23.86 9.90 20.29
CA LEU A 141 -24.83 10.52 21.20
C LEU A 141 -26.28 10.40 20.71
N ASP A 142 -26.53 10.55 19.41
CA ASP A 142 -27.88 10.45 18.83
C ASP A 142 -27.94 9.50 17.62
N LYS A 143 -27.66 8.22 17.89
CA LYS A 143 -27.66 7.18 16.85
C LYS A 143 -29.04 7.04 16.18
N ALA A 144 -30.11 7.19 16.96
CA ALA A 144 -31.48 6.98 16.48
C ALA A 144 -31.92 8.10 15.53
N GLU A 145 -31.64 9.36 15.88
CA GLU A 145 -31.91 10.49 14.98
C GLU A 145 -31.07 10.40 13.71
N TYR A 146 -29.76 10.13 13.85
CA TYR A 146 -28.85 10.02 12.71
C TYR A 146 -29.25 8.88 11.76
N ALA A 147 -29.59 7.71 12.30
CA ALA A 147 -30.05 6.57 11.50
C ALA A 147 -31.32 6.91 10.72
N LYS A 148 -32.30 7.52 11.39
CA LYS A 148 -33.57 7.93 10.77
C LYS A 148 -33.36 8.99 9.67
N ALA A 149 -32.52 9.98 9.91
CA ALA A 149 -32.24 11.06 8.96
C ALA A 149 -31.55 10.57 7.67
N ASN A 150 -30.77 9.49 7.77
CA ASN A 150 -30.01 8.93 6.65
C ASN A 150 -30.62 7.63 6.08
N GLY A 151 -31.79 7.22 6.55
CA GLY A 151 -32.47 5.99 6.09
C GLY A 151 -31.71 4.70 6.43
N LEU A 152 -30.90 4.70 7.48
CA LEU A 152 -30.11 3.55 7.93
C LEU A 152 -30.83 2.77 9.04
N SER A 153 -30.61 1.46 9.10
CA SER A 153 -31.01 0.67 10.26
C SER A 153 -30.00 0.84 11.41
N LEU A 154 -30.45 0.76 12.66
CA LEU A 154 -29.56 0.86 13.84
C LEU A 154 -28.44 -0.18 13.83
N PRO A 155 -28.68 -1.48 13.54
CA PRO A 155 -27.62 -2.47 13.49
C PRO A 155 -26.57 -2.16 12.42
N GLN A 156 -27.02 -1.70 11.25
CA GLN A 156 -26.12 -1.33 10.15
C GLN A 156 -25.25 -0.13 10.51
N LEU A 157 -25.82 0.90 11.14
CA LEU A 157 -25.06 2.05 11.61
C LEU A 157 -23.99 1.64 12.64
N GLU A 158 -24.30 0.71 13.55
CA GLU A 158 -23.33 0.23 14.53
C GLU A 158 -22.18 -0.54 13.89
N GLU A 159 -22.46 -1.38 12.89
CA GLU A 159 -21.44 -2.08 12.11
C GLU A 159 -20.55 -1.10 11.34
N ASP A 160 -21.13 -0.06 10.73
CA ASP A 160 -20.38 0.95 10.01
C ASP A 160 -19.51 1.79 10.94
N LEU A 161 -20.00 2.15 12.13
CA LEU A 161 -19.22 2.92 13.12
C LEU A 161 -17.98 2.16 13.61
N LYS A 162 -18.02 0.82 13.68
CA LYS A 162 -16.84 0.01 14.02
C LYS A 162 -15.68 0.23 13.06
N LYS A 163 -15.97 0.47 11.77
CA LYS A 163 -14.95 0.70 10.73
C LYS A 163 -14.17 2.01 10.94
N TYR A 164 -14.71 2.95 11.71
CA TYR A 164 -14.11 4.27 11.98
C TYR A 164 -13.51 4.40 13.39
N GLN A 165 -13.45 3.32 14.15
CA GLN A 165 -12.84 3.32 15.49
C GLN A 165 -11.32 3.47 15.46
N CYS A 166 -10.66 2.97 14.41
CA CYS A 166 -9.21 3.11 14.23
C CYS A 166 -8.89 4.08 13.09
N LEU A 167 -8.07 5.08 13.38
CA LEU A 167 -7.59 6.07 12.39
C LEU A 167 -6.11 5.86 12.13
N LEU A 168 -5.74 5.68 10.85
CA LEU A 168 -4.36 5.50 10.43
C LEU A 168 -3.85 6.77 9.74
N THR A 169 -2.65 7.23 10.13
CA THR A 169 -1.97 8.35 9.46
C THR A 169 -0.59 7.95 8.98
N TYR A 170 -0.25 8.34 7.76
CA TYR A 170 1.05 8.10 7.14
C TYR A 170 1.82 9.41 7.05
N HIS A 171 3.11 9.36 7.37
CA HIS A 171 3.98 10.53 7.36
C HIS A 171 5.29 10.19 6.66
N GLY A 172 5.80 11.12 5.84
CA GLY A 172 7.06 10.92 5.14
C GLY A 172 8.30 11.06 6.02
N LYS A 173 8.17 11.66 7.21
CA LYS A 173 9.29 11.91 8.14
C LYS A 173 8.97 11.38 9.53
N LYS A 174 9.96 10.75 10.18
CA LYS A 174 9.84 10.29 11.58
C LYS A 174 9.50 11.43 12.55
N ALA A 175 10.09 12.61 12.34
CA ALA A 175 9.82 13.79 13.17
C ALA A 175 8.34 14.17 13.18
N ASP A 176 7.66 14.09 12.02
CA ASP A 176 6.24 14.40 11.90
C ASP A 176 5.39 13.39 12.67
N VAL A 177 5.76 12.10 12.66
CA VAL A 177 5.05 11.05 13.42
C VAL A 177 5.12 11.31 14.93
N PHE A 178 6.31 11.65 15.45
CA PHE A 178 6.45 11.98 16.87
C PHE A 178 5.76 13.30 17.22
N GLY A 179 5.82 14.29 16.32
CA GLY A 179 5.09 15.53 16.47
C GLY A 179 3.57 15.31 16.53
N MET A 180 3.02 14.45 15.67
CA MET A 180 1.61 14.06 15.73
C MET A 180 1.25 13.50 17.10
N LYS A 181 2.01 12.52 17.61
CA LYS A 181 1.77 11.91 18.91
C LYS A 181 1.82 12.95 20.05
N TYR A 182 2.79 13.86 19.99
CA TYR A 182 2.95 14.90 21.01
C TYR A 182 1.77 15.89 21.04
N PHE A 183 1.32 16.35 19.87
CA PHE A 183 0.24 17.34 19.78
C PHE A 183 -1.17 16.73 19.78
N LEU A 184 -1.31 15.41 19.65
CA LEU A 184 -2.59 14.70 19.61
C LEU A 184 -3.47 15.11 20.79
N HIS A 185 -2.95 15.02 22.01
CA HIS A 185 -3.73 15.38 23.19
C HIS A 185 -4.16 16.85 23.18
N THR A 186 -3.25 17.79 22.92
CA THR A 186 -3.54 19.23 22.96
C THR A 186 -4.47 19.70 21.85
N VAL A 187 -4.38 19.12 20.65
CA VAL A 187 -5.15 19.59 19.49
C VAL A 187 -6.48 18.84 19.36
N VAL A 188 -6.48 17.55 19.69
CA VAL A 188 -7.61 16.63 19.51
C VAL A 188 -8.27 16.34 20.86
N THR A 189 -7.61 15.57 21.72
CA THR A 189 -8.23 14.94 22.90
C THR A 189 -8.75 15.94 23.93
N SER A 190 -7.97 16.98 24.25
CA SER A 190 -8.33 17.99 25.27
C SER A 190 -9.61 18.79 24.96
N LYS A 191 -10.09 18.71 23.72
CA LYS A 191 -11.32 19.36 23.25
C LYS A 191 -12.51 18.39 23.17
N LEU A 192 -12.29 17.11 23.47
CA LEU A 192 -13.33 16.08 23.54
C LEU A 192 -13.79 15.94 24.99
N THR A 193 -15.08 15.68 25.18
CA THR A 193 -15.67 15.52 26.52
C THR A 193 -15.71 14.06 26.96
N ASP A 194 -16.12 13.15 26.06
CA ASP A 194 -16.45 11.76 26.39
C ASP A 194 -15.62 10.75 25.58
N PHE A 195 -14.68 11.23 24.77
CA PHE A 195 -13.84 10.41 23.90
C PHE A 195 -12.37 10.65 24.23
N ASP A 196 -11.66 9.57 24.49
CA ASP A 196 -10.20 9.59 24.51
C ASP A 196 -9.66 9.03 23.18
N ILE A 197 -8.64 9.67 22.65
CA ILE A 197 -7.91 9.18 21.49
C ILE A 197 -6.46 9.04 21.90
N SER A 198 -5.98 7.82 21.83
CA SER A 198 -4.58 7.47 21.98
C SER A 198 -3.96 7.13 20.63
N GLY A 199 -2.68 7.46 20.47
CA GLY A 199 -1.92 7.18 19.26
C GLY A 199 -0.76 6.23 19.53
N LYS A 200 -0.72 5.10 18.80
CA LYS A 200 0.46 4.22 18.72
C LYS A 200 1.29 4.61 17.49
N THR A 201 2.55 5.00 17.73
CA THR A 201 3.51 5.38 16.68
C THR A 201 4.23 4.13 16.19
N LEU A 202 4.22 3.91 14.87
CA LEU A 202 5.03 2.90 14.20
C LEU A 202 5.99 3.57 13.22
N THR A 203 7.26 3.19 13.28
CA THR A 203 8.38 3.71 12.48
C THR A 203 9.29 2.55 12.09
N GLY A 204 10.23 2.79 11.18
CA GLY A 204 11.24 1.79 10.80
C GLY A 204 12.17 1.32 11.94
N ASP A 205 12.14 1.96 13.11
CA ASP A 205 12.94 1.54 14.28
C ASP A 205 12.20 0.53 15.16
N ASN A 206 10.90 0.30 14.90
CA ASN A 206 10.09 -0.61 15.69
C ASN A 206 10.42 -2.08 15.38
N THR A 207 10.35 -2.91 16.41
CA THR A 207 10.58 -4.35 16.24
C THR A 207 9.39 -5.02 15.55
N LEU A 208 9.63 -6.17 14.90
CA LEU A 208 8.55 -6.98 14.31
C LEU A 208 7.50 -7.37 15.35
N THR A 209 7.90 -7.59 16.60
CA THR A 209 6.99 -7.89 17.70
C THR A 209 6.05 -6.71 17.99
N GLU A 210 6.58 -5.50 18.10
CA GLU A 210 5.78 -4.29 18.34
C GLU A 210 4.77 -4.01 17.21
N ILE A 211 5.18 -4.26 15.96
CA ILE A 211 4.32 -4.13 14.79
C ILE A 211 3.21 -5.18 14.84
N LYS A 212 3.55 -6.44 15.13
CA LYS A 212 2.57 -7.52 15.25
C LYS A 212 1.54 -7.22 16.34
N GLU A 213 2.00 -6.79 17.51
CA GLU A 213 1.12 -6.37 18.61
C GLU A 213 0.18 -5.24 18.19
N ALA A 214 0.69 -4.24 17.47
CA ALA A 214 -0.15 -3.15 16.96
C ALA A 214 -1.25 -3.65 16.00
N ILE A 215 -0.91 -4.57 15.10
CA ILE A 215 -1.87 -5.15 14.16
C ILE A 215 -2.94 -5.95 14.91
N THR A 216 -2.55 -6.78 15.87
CA THR A 216 -3.49 -7.55 16.71
C THR A 216 -4.42 -6.61 17.48
N THR A 217 -3.88 -5.55 18.11
CA THR A 217 -4.71 -4.55 18.79
C THR A 217 -5.75 -3.92 17.85
N ILE A 218 -5.39 -3.63 16.60
CA ILE A 218 -6.33 -3.05 15.62
C ILE A 218 -7.41 -4.05 15.20
N GLN A 219 -7.04 -5.32 15.02
CA GLN A 219 -7.97 -6.39 14.64
C GLN A 219 -9.01 -6.63 15.74
N ASP A 220 -8.56 -6.68 16.99
CA ASP A 220 -9.41 -7.02 18.14
C ASP A 220 -10.12 -5.78 18.72
N TYR A 221 -9.76 -4.57 18.26
CA TYR A 221 -10.25 -3.31 18.83
C TYR A 221 -11.78 -3.23 18.92
N SER A 222 -12.48 -3.73 17.90
CA SER A 222 -13.94 -3.70 17.80
C SER A 222 -14.66 -4.78 18.61
N GLU A 223 -13.92 -5.76 19.13
CA GLU A 223 -14.44 -6.86 19.97
C GLU A 223 -14.33 -6.54 21.46
N GLU A 224 -13.47 -5.60 21.85
CA GLU A 224 -13.31 -5.17 23.23
C GLU A 224 -14.47 -4.25 23.68
N PRO A 225 -15.23 -4.60 24.73
CA PRO A 225 -16.40 -3.82 25.15
C PRO A 225 -16.08 -2.44 25.74
N GLN A 226 -14.80 -2.11 25.92
CA GLN A 226 -14.34 -0.80 26.42
C GLN A 226 -13.98 0.20 25.30
N ASN A 227 -14.08 -0.21 24.03
CA ASN A 227 -13.64 0.55 22.83
C ASN A 227 -14.79 0.96 21.88
#